data_AF-A0A1M5IPK8-F1
#
_entry.id   AF-A0A1M5IPK8-F1
#
_cell.length_a   1.000
_cell.length_b   1.000
_cell.length_c   1.000
_cell.angle_alpha   90.00
_cell.angle_beta   90.00
_cell.angle_gamma   90.00
#
_symmetry.space_group_name_H-M   'P 1'
#
loop_
_entity.id
_entity.type
_entity.pdbx_description
1 polymer ?
#
loop_
_entity_poly.entity_id
_entity_poly.type
_entity_poly.pdbx_seq_one_letter_code
_entity_poly.pdbx_strand_id
1 'polypeptide(L)'
;MINDFLTPYLKIRKGSSINLVNETKFLQVVTFWFNYFDFANDFFLSQKKDLNLLNNDLIRKSIFHFLDVYDGKCGIILDENIKFHHKIAAFFLFGKKGYLPSGVSANLSDKIKFKLLFYKVNILKIKIDSKFKDDYFEECYSSFGIETVSVLRWIIPDVFFASGLSSDNNLPHILKGSPLCFFDFNYNYLKLLLQSEKVQIIGFQHGGVYGEWKNNPYEIYEKSISDFYYGWGFFENNIIQNRFKKLKNFFPEKEGIFWFGRDECYLSSTVDFGNSILSHFKEVDHLEFFYKFFKKFNFKFLPHPRNGSVVYEKIINQSFYDSTNDSANYVLNAKLVLFDCLSHTLLYHCLFNEIPFLIFLNKWPTELSEKASDFYTVLHENNLLLIKGDLNIENKLASISEYLNGNIESLYSKDFNDYIKKVFFSHKTIDLI
;
A
#
# COMPACT_ATOMS: atom_id res chain seq x y z
N MET A 1 -17.62 -16.34 13.68
CA MET A 1 -18.56 -15.83 12.66
C MET A 1 -18.09 -14.44 12.29
N ILE A 2 -17.95 -14.13 11.00
CA ILE A 2 -17.68 -12.77 10.54
C ILE A 2 -18.95 -11.97 10.81
N ASN A 3 -18.80 -10.80 11.42
CA ASN A 3 -19.92 -9.89 11.57
C ASN A 3 -20.05 -9.10 10.27
N ASP A 4 -21.02 -9.45 9.41
CA ASP A 4 -21.28 -8.70 8.19
C ASP A 4 -21.98 -7.37 8.52
N PHE A 5 -21.20 -6.37 8.92
CA PHE A 5 -21.71 -5.03 9.28
C PHE A 5 -22.10 -4.19 8.06
N LEU A 6 -21.68 -4.59 6.86
CA LEU A 6 -21.97 -3.89 5.61
C LEU A 6 -23.41 -4.14 5.14
N THR A 7 -23.89 -5.38 5.21
CA THR A 7 -25.27 -5.73 4.82
C THR A 7 -26.35 -4.89 5.52
N PRO A 8 -26.36 -4.75 6.87
CA PRO A 8 -27.33 -3.89 7.54
C PRO A 8 -27.14 -2.41 7.15
N TYR A 9 -25.90 -1.94 6.96
CA TYR A 9 -25.65 -0.57 6.50
C TYR A 9 -26.32 -0.31 5.16
N LEU A 10 -26.10 -1.17 4.16
CA LEU A 10 -26.67 -1.03 2.82
C LEU A 10 -28.21 -1.14 2.83
N LYS A 11 -28.77 -2.04 3.65
CA LYS A 11 -30.21 -2.21 3.82
C LYS A 11 -30.86 -0.93 4.34
N ILE A 12 -30.37 -0.37 5.44
CA ILE A 12 -30.94 0.84 6.04
C ILE A 12 -30.65 2.06 5.15
N ARG A 13 -29.46 2.16 4.56
CA ARG A 13 -29.10 3.24 3.61
C ARG A 13 -30.07 3.31 2.43
N LYS A 14 -30.47 2.16 1.88
CA LYS A 14 -31.46 2.05 0.80
C LYS A 14 -32.88 2.46 1.24
N GLY A 15 -33.22 2.24 2.51
CA GLY A 15 -34.49 2.67 3.10
C GLY A 15 -34.54 4.14 3.51
N SER A 16 -33.38 4.80 3.64
CA SER A 16 -33.28 6.22 3.95
C SER A 16 -33.66 7.10 2.75
N SER A 17 -33.99 8.37 3.00
CA SER A 17 -34.27 9.37 1.96
C SER A 17 -33.01 10.01 1.37
N ILE A 18 -31.82 9.56 1.78
CA ILE A 18 -30.55 10.18 1.37
C ILE A 18 -30.22 9.76 -0.07
N ASN A 19 -30.00 10.75 -0.94
CA ASN A 19 -29.57 10.54 -2.32
C ASN A 19 -28.33 11.40 -2.61
N LEU A 20 -27.16 10.77 -2.75
CA LEU A 20 -25.92 11.47 -3.10
C LEU A 20 -25.67 11.41 -4.60
N VAL A 21 -25.18 12.51 -5.18
CA VAL A 21 -24.78 12.54 -6.61
C VAL A 21 -23.61 11.59 -6.88
N ASN A 22 -22.74 11.37 -5.89
CA ASN A 22 -21.59 10.48 -5.98
C ASN A 22 -21.78 9.17 -5.19
N GLU A 23 -23.02 8.70 -5.03
CA GLU A 23 -23.39 7.55 -4.21
C GLU A 23 -22.53 6.31 -4.48
N THR A 24 -22.32 5.95 -5.76
CA THR A 24 -21.52 4.76 -6.11
C THR A 24 -20.10 4.83 -5.56
N LYS A 25 -19.43 5.99 -5.71
CA LYS A 25 -18.07 6.19 -5.20
C LYS A 25 -18.03 6.21 -3.69
N PHE A 26 -19.02 6.86 -3.07
CA PHE A 26 -19.16 6.91 -1.63
C PHE A 26 -19.32 5.50 -1.04
N LEU A 27 -20.20 4.68 -1.62
CA LEU A 27 -20.41 3.30 -1.18
C LEU A 27 -19.17 2.42 -1.37
N GLN A 28 -18.33 2.65 -2.38
CA GLN A 28 -17.06 1.92 -2.52
C GLN A 28 -16.09 2.20 -1.36
N VAL A 29 -16.03 3.45 -0.88
CA VAL A 29 -15.25 3.81 0.33
C VAL A 29 -15.82 3.07 1.55
N VAL A 30 -17.14 3.13 1.73
CA VAL A 30 -17.81 2.48 2.86
C VAL A 30 -17.59 0.96 2.85
N THR A 31 -17.78 0.30 1.71
CA THR A 31 -17.56 -1.15 1.55
C THR A 31 -16.14 -1.55 1.90
N PHE A 32 -15.14 -0.85 1.36
CA PHE A 32 -13.75 -1.15 1.68
C PHE A 32 -13.46 -0.96 3.17
N TRP A 33 -13.98 0.11 3.79
CA TRP A 33 -13.80 0.37 5.22
C TRP A 33 -14.36 -0.77 6.07
N PHE A 34 -15.57 -1.25 5.78
CA PHE A 34 -16.16 -2.38 6.51
C PHE A 34 -15.35 -3.66 6.34
N ASN A 35 -14.94 -4.00 5.11
CA ASN A 35 -14.10 -5.17 4.87
C ASN A 35 -12.77 -5.09 5.64
N TYR A 36 -12.18 -3.89 5.71
CA TYR A 36 -10.94 -3.67 6.46
C TYR A 36 -11.15 -3.69 7.98
N PHE A 37 -12.29 -3.18 8.46
CA PHE A 37 -12.66 -3.28 9.87
C PHE A 37 -12.85 -4.74 10.29
N ASP A 38 -13.52 -5.56 9.48
CA ASP A 38 -13.68 -6.99 9.75
C ASP A 38 -12.32 -7.69 9.83
N PHE A 39 -11.40 -7.36 8.91
CA PHE A 39 -10.03 -7.85 8.94
C PHE A 39 -9.29 -7.44 10.23
N ALA A 40 -9.40 -6.17 10.64
CA ALA A 40 -8.78 -5.68 11.87
C ALA A 40 -9.38 -6.35 13.12
N ASN A 41 -10.70 -6.53 13.15
CA ASN A 41 -11.39 -7.21 14.24
C ASN A 41 -10.95 -8.68 14.37
N ASP A 42 -10.88 -9.42 13.25
CA ASP A 42 -10.37 -10.79 13.23
C ASP A 42 -8.92 -10.86 13.72
N PHE A 43 -8.08 -9.90 13.32
CA PHE A 43 -6.72 -9.78 13.83
C PHE A 43 -6.68 -9.67 15.36
N PHE A 44 -7.36 -8.69 15.97
CA PHE A 44 -7.34 -8.52 17.43
C PHE A 44 -7.86 -9.75 18.17
N LEU A 45 -8.96 -10.36 17.69
CA LEU A 45 -9.52 -11.57 18.28
C LEU A 45 -8.54 -12.75 18.20
N SER A 46 -7.89 -12.95 17.06
CA SER A 46 -6.90 -14.01 16.88
C SER A 46 -5.67 -13.85 17.78
N GLN A 47 -5.31 -12.60 18.08
CA GLN A 47 -4.23 -12.25 19.01
C GLN A 47 -4.66 -12.29 20.49
N LYS A 48 -5.92 -12.67 20.78
CA LYS A 48 -6.53 -12.68 22.12
C LYS A 48 -6.38 -11.32 22.82
N LYS A 49 -6.46 -10.24 22.06
CA LYS A 49 -6.39 -8.87 22.58
C LYS A 49 -7.79 -8.33 22.85
N ASP A 50 -7.86 -7.37 23.75
CA ASP A 50 -9.09 -6.65 24.05
C ASP A 50 -9.51 -5.81 22.82
N LEU A 51 -10.75 -5.98 22.37
CA LEU A 51 -11.33 -5.21 21.27
C LEU A 51 -11.40 -3.71 21.58
N ASN A 52 -11.40 -3.31 22.85
CA ASN A 52 -11.33 -1.91 23.26
C ASN A 52 -10.07 -1.20 22.77
N LEU A 53 -9.01 -1.93 22.36
CA LEU A 53 -7.85 -1.33 21.70
C LEU A 53 -8.19 -0.69 20.35
N LEU A 54 -9.24 -1.16 19.67
CA LEU A 54 -9.75 -0.51 18.46
C LEU A 54 -10.34 0.86 18.77
N ASN A 55 -10.76 1.11 20.02
CA ASN A 55 -11.27 2.39 20.49
C ASN A 55 -10.17 3.43 20.77
N ASN A 56 -9.05 3.37 20.04
CA ASN A 56 -7.95 4.29 20.14
C ASN A 56 -8.20 5.53 19.27
N ASP A 57 -7.80 6.72 19.75
CA ASP A 57 -7.97 7.96 19.00
C ASP A 57 -7.29 7.93 17.62
N LEU A 58 -6.12 7.30 17.48
CA LEU A 58 -5.45 7.13 16.17
C LEU A 58 -6.31 6.33 15.19
N ILE A 59 -6.96 5.26 15.65
CA ILE A 59 -7.83 4.41 14.81
C ILE A 59 -9.08 5.19 14.40
N ARG A 60 -9.62 6.02 15.29
CA ARG A 60 -10.73 6.94 14.98
C ARG A 60 -10.32 7.99 13.94
N LYS A 61 -9.04 8.37 13.86
CA LYS A 61 -8.51 9.25 12.81
C LYS A 61 -8.36 8.53 11.46
N SER A 62 -7.94 7.28 11.48
CA SER A 62 -7.87 6.38 10.33
C SER A 62 -7.79 4.93 10.80
N ILE A 63 -8.64 4.07 10.26
CA ILE A 63 -8.64 2.63 10.55
C ILE A 63 -7.28 1.97 10.24
N PHE A 64 -6.47 2.55 9.35
CA PHE A 64 -5.15 2.04 9.00
C PHE A 64 -4.12 2.08 10.13
N HIS A 65 -4.39 2.81 11.21
CA HIS A 65 -3.51 2.85 12.39
C HIS A 65 -3.69 1.68 13.36
N PHE A 66 -4.56 0.70 13.07
CA PHE A 66 -4.81 -0.39 14.01
C PHE A 66 -3.56 -1.22 14.34
N LEU A 67 -2.69 -1.47 13.34
CA LEU A 67 -1.43 -2.19 13.54
C LEU A 67 -0.42 -1.37 14.34
N ASP A 68 -0.35 -0.05 14.08
CA ASP A 68 0.52 0.85 14.85
C ASP A 68 0.11 0.84 16.33
N VAL A 69 -1.19 0.90 16.61
CA VAL A 69 -1.74 0.82 17.98
C VAL A 69 -1.45 -0.54 18.60
N TYR A 70 -1.60 -1.64 17.86
CA TYR A 70 -1.29 -2.98 18.33
C TYR A 70 0.19 -3.12 18.73
N ASP A 71 1.10 -2.58 17.92
CA ASP A 71 2.55 -2.61 18.16
C ASP A 71 3.00 -1.63 19.26
N GLY A 72 2.08 -0.83 19.82
CA GLY A 72 2.42 0.24 20.76
C GLY A 72 3.20 1.39 20.11
N LYS A 73 3.18 1.50 18.78
CA LYS A 73 3.82 2.58 18.03
C LYS A 73 2.93 3.83 18.11
N CYS A 74 3.28 4.71 19.04
CA CYS A 74 2.68 6.05 19.15
C CYS A 74 3.58 7.08 18.45
N GLY A 75 3.47 7.22 17.13
CA GLY A 75 4.14 8.27 16.35
C GLY A 75 4.37 7.81 14.91
N ILE A 76 4.04 8.54 13.85
CA ILE A 76 4.02 9.98 13.62
C ILE A 76 2.67 10.32 12.98
N ILE A 77 1.74 10.95 13.72
CA ILE A 77 0.64 11.65 13.04
C ILE A 77 1.33 12.70 12.19
N LEU A 78 1.11 12.67 10.86
CA LEU A 78 1.51 13.76 9.95
C LEU A 78 1.18 15.07 10.65
N ASP A 79 2.22 15.82 11.05
CA ASP A 79 2.10 16.96 11.93
C ASP A 79 0.96 17.87 11.46
N GLU A 80 -0.18 17.81 12.14
CA GLU A 80 -1.36 18.61 11.84
C GLU A 80 -1.03 20.11 12.01
N ASN A 81 0.14 20.44 12.59
CA ASN A 81 0.70 21.79 12.71
C ASN A 81 1.30 22.34 11.41
N ILE A 82 0.64 22.13 10.26
CA ILE A 82 0.87 23.05 9.14
C ILE A 82 0.19 24.38 9.51
N LYS A 83 0.91 25.24 10.26
CA LYS A 83 0.54 26.64 10.51
C LYS A 83 0.59 27.42 9.19
N PHE A 84 -0.37 27.16 8.31
CA PHE A 84 -0.54 27.90 7.06
C PHE A 84 -1.28 29.19 7.39
N HIS A 85 -0.60 30.34 7.29
CA HIS A 85 -1.21 31.64 7.56
C HIS A 85 -2.45 31.86 6.66
N HIS A 86 -3.62 31.88 7.30
CA HIS A 86 -4.96 31.87 6.67
C HIS A 86 -5.22 33.01 5.69
N LYS A 87 -4.41 34.08 5.70
CA LYS A 87 -4.64 35.30 4.93
C LYS A 87 -4.44 35.14 3.41
N ILE A 88 -3.77 34.08 2.93
CA ILE A 88 -3.53 33.86 1.49
C ILE A 88 -4.58 32.93 0.86
N ALA A 89 -5.27 32.09 1.64
CA ALA A 89 -6.17 31.06 1.13
C ALA A 89 -7.51 31.60 0.57
N ALA A 90 -7.95 32.78 1.00
CA ALA A 90 -9.21 33.38 0.55
C ALA A 90 -9.17 33.88 -0.90
N PHE A 91 -7.99 34.07 -1.49
CA PHE A 91 -7.83 34.69 -2.82
C PHE A 91 -7.81 33.71 -3.99
N PHE A 92 -7.67 32.40 -3.75
CA PHE A 92 -7.67 31.42 -4.82
C PHE A 92 -9.07 30.83 -4.98
N LEU A 93 -9.78 31.31 -5.99
CA LEU A 93 -10.83 30.54 -6.66
C LEU A 93 -10.20 29.19 -7.00
N PHE A 94 -10.62 28.12 -6.31
CA PHE A 94 -10.22 26.79 -6.70
C PHE A 94 -10.67 26.61 -8.14
N GLY A 95 -9.72 26.26 -9.01
CA GLY A 95 -10.09 25.73 -10.30
C GLY A 95 -10.89 24.44 -10.12
N LYS A 96 -11.42 23.92 -11.22
CA LYS A 96 -12.16 22.65 -11.25
C LYS A 96 -11.38 21.43 -10.70
N LYS A 97 -10.08 21.58 -10.41
CA LYS A 97 -9.13 20.52 -10.06
C LYS A 97 -8.61 20.63 -8.63
N GLY A 98 -8.70 19.54 -7.87
CA GLY A 98 -8.13 19.33 -6.55
C GLY A 98 -7.06 18.23 -6.58
N TYR A 99 -6.12 18.30 -5.64
CA TYR A 99 -5.00 17.35 -5.55
C TYR A 99 -5.04 16.64 -4.20
N LEU A 100 -5.18 15.32 -4.26
CA LEU A 100 -5.14 14.40 -3.13
C LEU A 100 -3.68 14.08 -2.79
N PRO A 101 -3.37 13.65 -1.55
CA PRO A 101 -2.03 13.22 -1.20
C PRO A 101 -1.66 11.93 -1.94
N SER A 102 -0.34 11.71 -2.06
CA SER A 102 0.27 10.51 -2.66
C SER A 102 -0.05 10.30 -4.15
N GLY A 103 0.87 9.65 -4.87
CA GLY A 103 0.71 9.34 -6.30
C GLY A 103 0.80 10.53 -7.28
N VAL A 104 0.92 11.78 -6.80
CA VAL A 104 1.00 12.98 -7.65
C VAL A 104 2.40 13.60 -7.74
N SER A 105 2.56 14.50 -8.71
CA SER A 105 3.79 15.18 -9.08
C SER A 105 4.56 15.80 -7.90
N ALA A 106 5.90 15.80 -8.00
CA ALA A 106 6.78 16.50 -7.06
C ALA A 106 6.71 18.03 -7.18
N ASN A 107 5.94 18.54 -8.15
CA ASN A 107 5.77 19.95 -8.46
C ASN A 107 5.24 20.76 -7.26
N LEU A 108 5.86 21.92 -7.04
CA LEU A 108 5.52 22.81 -5.94
C LEU A 108 4.07 23.31 -6.02
N SER A 109 3.56 23.57 -7.24
CA SER A 109 2.17 24.00 -7.46
C SER A 109 1.16 23.00 -6.92
N ASP A 110 1.42 21.71 -7.11
CA ASP A 110 0.48 20.65 -6.75
C ASP A 110 0.51 20.40 -5.25
N LYS A 111 1.69 20.51 -4.62
CA LYS A 111 1.83 20.53 -3.16
C LYS A 111 1.07 21.69 -2.52
N ILE A 112 1.08 22.88 -3.13
CA ILE A 112 0.31 24.03 -2.66
C ILE A 112 -1.20 23.75 -2.79
N LYS A 113 -1.66 23.28 -3.96
CA LYS A 113 -3.07 22.95 -4.19
C LYS A 113 -3.58 21.87 -3.22
N PHE A 114 -2.76 20.86 -2.92
CA PHE A 114 -3.05 19.85 -1.91
C PHE A 114 -3.28 20.49 -0.53
N LYS A 115 -2.35 21.32 -0.04
CA LYS A 115 -2.48 21.99 1.27
C LYS A 115 -3.72 22.88 1.34
N LEU A 116 -4.02 23.60 0.25
CA LEU A 116 -5.22 24.42 0.16
C LEU A 116 -6.49 23.57 0.21
N LEU A 117 -6.54 22.46 -0.57
CA LEU A 117 -7.67 21.55 -0.56
C LEU A 117 -7.90 20.98 0.85
N PHE A 118 -6.83 20.51 1.50
CA PHE A 118 -6.85 19.98 2.87
C PHE A 118 -7.52 20.95 3.85
N TYR A 119 -7.06 22.21 3.89
CA TYR A 119 -7.65 23.22 4.76
C TYR A 119 -9.14 23.43 4.48
N LYS A 120 -9.51 23.45 3.19
CA LYS A 120 -10.89 23.64 2.76
C LYS A 120 -11.79 22.49 3.21
N VAL A 121 -11.38 21.24 3.01
CA VAL A 121 -12.20 20.08 3.45
C VAL A 121 -12.31 19.98 4.97
N ASN A 122 -11.30 20.44 5.71
CA ASN A 122 -11.35 20.43 7.18
C ASN A 122 -12.45 21.35 7.73
N ILE A 123 -12.70 22.50 7.10
CA ILE A 123 -13.75 23.44 7.55
C ILE A 123 -15.15 23.10 7.03
N LEU A 124 -15.28 22.15 6.09
CA LEU A 124 -16.58 21.72 5.58
C LEU A 124 -17.39 21.02 6.67
N LYS A 125 -18.64 21.46 6.80
CA LYS A 125 -19.64 20.85 7.65
C LYS A 125 -20.49 19.86 6.85
N ILE A 126 -20.82 18.74 7.46
CA ILE A 126 -21.69 17.71 6.91
C ILE A 126 -23.06 17.76 7.60
N LYS A 127 -24.12 17.35 6.90
CA LYS A 127 -25.44 17.13 7.50
C LYS A 127 -25.54 15.64 7.84
N ILE A 128 -25.59 15.28 9.11
CA ILE A 128 -25.75 13.88 9.55
C ILE A 128 -27.24 13.55 9.58
N ASP A 129 -27.62 12.40 9.04
CA ASP A 129 -28.95 11.81 9.23
C ASP A 129 -28.93 10.94 10.50
N SER A 130 -29.33 11.55 11.63
CA SER A 130 -29.32 10.86 12.92
C SER A 130 -30.24 9.64 12.94
N LYS A 131 -31.37 9.70 12.22
CA LYS A 131 -32.30 8.58 12.15
C LYS A 131 -31.66 7.39 11.44
N PHE A 132 -31.04 7.61 10.28
CA PHE A 132 -30.30 6.55 9.59
C PHE A 132 -29.23 5.93 10.49
N LYS A 133 -28.47 6.77 11.21
CA LYS A 133 -27.44 6.28 12.14
C LYS A 133 -28.02 5.42 13.25
N ASP A 134 -29.10 5.88 13.89
CA ASP A 134 -29.75 5.16 14.99
C ASP A 134 -30.36 3.84 14.50
N ASP A 135 -31.14 3.86 13.41
CA ASP A 135 -31.75 2.67 12.79
C ASP A 135 -30.67 1.62 12.41
N TYR A 136 -29.50 2.06 11.92
CA TYR A 136 -28.37 1.18 11.62
C TYR A 136 -27.84 0.47 12.87
N PHE A 137 -27.61 1.19 13.96
CA PHE A 137 -27.09 0.59 15.18
C PHE A 137 -28.12 -0.30 15.87
N GLU A 138 -29.41 0.02 15.81
CA GLU A 138 -30.47 -0.85 16.32
C GLU A 138 -30.47 -2.22 15.62
N GLU A 139 -30.32 -2.24 14.28
CA GLU A 139 -30.19 -3.47 13.50
C GLU A 139 -28.92 -4.24 13.87
N CYS A 140 -27.79 -3.54 14.08
CA CYS A 140 -26.54 -4.17 14.50
C CYS A 140 -26.64 -4.79 15.90
N TYR A 141 -27.21 -4.09 16.88
CA TYR A 141 -27.39 -4.64 18.25
C TYR A 141 -28.32 -5.84 18.29
N SER A 142 -29.26 -5.93 17.34
CA SER A 142 -30.16 -7.09 17.19
C SER A 142 -29.46 -8.31 16.59
N SER A 143 -28.35 -8.12 15.87
CA SER A 143 -27.72 -9.16 15.04
C SER A 143 -26.33 -9.60 15.54
N PHE A 144 -25.62 -8.74 16.28
CA PHE A 144 -24.22 -8.94 16.64
C PHE A 144 -23.96 -8.73 18.14
N GLY A 145 -22.80 -9.17 18.62
CA GLY A 145 -22.40 -9.04 20.02
C GLY A 145 -22.25 -7.58 20.46
N ILE A 146 -22.83 -7.23 21.63
CA ILE A 146 -22.88 -5.86 22.19
C ILE A 146 -21.51 -5.19 22.21
N GLU A 147 -20.46 -5.92 22.62
CA GLU A 147 -19.10 -5.40 22.69
C GLU A 147 -18.58 -4.99 21.31
N THR A 148 -18.76 -5.82 20.28
CA THR A 148 -18.28 -5.51 18.93
C THR A 148 -19.05 -4.33 18.32
N VAL A 149 -20.38 -4.30 18.51
CA VAL A 149 -21.22 -3.18 18.04
C VAL A 149 -20.82 -1.88 18.74
N SER A 150 -20.48 -1.94 20.03
CA SER A 150 -20.02 -0.76 20.78
C SER A 150 -18.71 -0.22 20.24
N VAL A 151 -17.74 -1.09 19.95
CA VAL A 151 -16.47 -0.70 19.30
C VAL A 151 -16.73 -0.08 17.93
N LEU A 152 -17.54 -0.74 17.09
CA LEU A 152 -17.92 -0.21 15.77
C LEU A 152 -18.53 1.19 15.87
N ARG A 153 -19.46 1.40 16.81
CA ARG A 153 -20.11 2.70 17.03
C ARG A 153 -19.14 3.81 17.37
N TRP A 154 -18.04 3.49 18.04
CA TRP A 154 -17.02 4.46 18.40
C TRP A 154 -16.08 4.84 17.27
N ILE A 155 -15.81 3.94 16.34
CA ILE A 155 -14.76 4.12 15.33
C ILE A 155 -15.32 4.42 13.93
N ILE A 156 -16.58 4.06 13.66
CA ILE A 156 -17.16 4.31 12.34
C ILE A 156 -17.25 5.83 12.09
N PRO A 157 -16.83 6.32 10.91
CA PRO A 157 -16.83 7.75 10.67
C PRO A 157 -18.26 8.31 10.56
N ASP A 158 -18.53 9.43 11.24
CA ASP A 158 -19.84 10.10 11.16
C ASP A 158 -20.25 10.48 9.72
N VAL A 159 -19.25 10.74 8.87
CA VAL A 159 -19.45 11.03 7.45
C VAL A 159 -20.14 9.89 6.70
N PHE A 160 -20.12 8.64 7.21
CA PHE A 160 -20.85 7.51 6.64
C PHE A 160 -22.37 7.66 6.78
N PHE A 161 -22.84 8.52 7.70
CA PHE A 161 -24.26 8.79 7.93
C PHE A 161 -24.65 10.18 7.39
N ALA A 162 -23.84 10.78 6.54
CA ALA A 162 -24.11 12.10 6.00
C ALA A 162 -25.17 12.07 4.89
N SER A 163 -26.10 13.01 4.93
CA SER A 163 -27.06 13.28 3.85
C SER A 163 -26.54 14.24 2.78
N GLY A 164 -25.38 14.85 3.01
CA GLY A 164 -24.72 15.79 2.11
C GLY A 164 -23.91 16.85 2.86
N LEU A 165 -23.41 17.85 2.14
CA LEU A 165 -22.74 19.00 2.75
C LEU A 165 -23.73 20.03 3.30
N SER A 166 -23.33 20.72 4.38
CA SER A 166 -24.10 21.85 4.91
C SER A 166 -24.07 23.06 3.98
N SER A 167 -22.97 23.22 3.24
CA SER A 167 -22.73 24.29 2.26
C SER A 167 -21.74 23.82 1.20
N ASP A 168 -22.03 24.09 -0.07
CA ASP A 168 -21.32 23.55 -1.24
C ASP A 168 -20.39 24.58 -1.90
N ASN A 169 -19.52 25.21 -1.11
CA ASN A 169 -18.75 26.36 -1.60
C ASN A 169 -17.59 25.95 -2.52
N ASN A 170 -17.82 25.97 -3.83
CA ASN A 170 -16.82 25.93 -4.91
C ASN A 170 -15.76 24.82 -4.74
N LEU A 171 -16.20 23.59 -4.48
CA LEU A 171 -15.30 22.44 -4.33
C LEU A 171 -14.80 21.97 -5.70
N PRO A 172 -13.58 21.39 -5.76
CA PRO A 172 -13.13 20.77 -6.99
C PRO A 172 -13.98 19.53 -7.28
N HIS A 173 -14.36 19.38 -8.55
CA HIS A 173 -15.05 18.20 -9.07
C HIS A 173 -14.13 17.30 -9.90
N ILE A 174 -12.84 17.63 -10.04
CA ILE A 174 -11.82 16.75 -10.59
C ILE A 174 -10.75 16.57 -9.53
N LEU A 175 -10.55 15.34 -9.05
CA LEU A 175 -9.56 15.01 -8.02
C LEU A 175 -8.42 14.22 -8.68
N LYS A 176 -7.17 14.61 -8.39
CA LYS A 176 -5.96 13.90 -8.83
C LYS A 176 -5.16 13.43 -7.62
N GLY A 177 -4.88 12.13 -7.52
CA GLY A 177 -3.98 11.55 -6.51
C GLY A 177 -4.44 10.17 -6.07
N SER A 178 -3.91 9.66 -4.96
CA SER A 178 -4.29 8.33 -4.44
C SER A 178 -5.67 8.35 -3.78
N PRO A 179 -6.63 7.51 -4.22
CA PRO A 179 -7.92 7.37 -3.54
C PRO A 179 -7.84 6.79 -2.12
N LEU A 180 -6.72 6.17 -1.73
CA LEU A 180 -6.53 5.69 -0.36
C LEU A 180 -6.67 6.81 0.68
N CYS A 181 -6.41 8.07 0.29
CA CYS A 181 -6.54 9.22 1.17
C CYS A 181 -7.96 9.48 1.71
N PHE A 182 -9.00 8.86 1.15
CA PHE A 182 -10.37 8.96 1.68
C PHE A 182 -10.50 8.34 3.07
N PHE A 183 -9.58 7.45 3.46
CA PHE A 183 -9.50 6.86 4.80
C PHE A 183 -8.52 7.56 5.73
N ASP A 184 -7.76 8.53 5.22
CA ASP A 184 -6.77 9.26 6.01
C ASP A 184 -7.32 10.60 6.50
N PHE A 185 -6.56 11.26 7.37
CA PHE A 185 -6.80 12.62 7.83
C PHE A 185 -8.22 12.84 8.40
N ASN A 186 -8.66 11.97 9.31
CA ASN A 186 -9.99 12.03 9.93
C ASN A 186 -11.12 11.95 8.88
N TYR A 187 -10.88 11.20 7.79
CA TYR A 187 -11.85 11.01 6.70
C TYR A 187 -12.28 12.32 6.03
N ASN A 188 -11.50 13.39 6.16
CA ASN A 188 -11.91 14.73 5.69
C ASN A 188 -12.09 14.78 4.17
N TYR A 189 -11.31 14.03 3.40
CA TYR A 189 -11.45 13.99 1.95
C TYR A 189 -12.75 13.31 1.50
N LEU A 190 -13.34 12.42 2.30
CA LEU A 190 -14.60 11.74 1.96
C LEU A 190 -15.76 12.75 1.81
N LYS A 191 -15.67 13.90 2.49
CA LYS A 191 -16.62 15.02 2.33
C LYS A 191 -16.71 15.53 0.89
N LEU A 192 -15.67 15.34 0.06
CA LEU A 192 -15.72 15.72 -1.35
C LEU A 192 -16.73 14.89 -2.15
N LEU A 193 -17.08 13.67 -1.72
CA LEU A 193 -18.10 12.86 -2.36
C LEU A 193 -19.54 13.27 -1.96
N LEU A 194 -19.68 14.13 -0.95
CA LEU A 194 -20.97 14.62 -0.47
C LEU A 194 -21.47 15.88 -1.21
N GLN A 195 -20.70 16.39 -2.16
CA GLN A 195 -21.07 17.57 -2.94
C GLN A 195 -22.17 17.25 -3.97
N SER A 196 -22.95 18.26 -4.34
CA SER A 196 -24.02 18.16 -5.34
C SER A 196 -23.51 18.03 -6.78
N GLU A 197 -22.23 18.30 -7.03
CA GLU A 197 -21.59 18.12 -8.33
C GLU A 197 -21.02 16.70 -8.48
N LYS A 198 -21.01 16.19 -9.72
CA LYS A 198 -20.37 14.91 -10.03
C LYS A 198 -18.85 15.04 -9.93
N VAL A 199 -18.25 14.23 -9.06
CA VAL A 199 -16.81 14.16 -8.86
C VAL A 199 -16.19 13.17 -9.83
N GLN A 200 -15.22 13.65 -10.59
CA GLN A 200 -14.27 12.86 -11.35
C GLN A 200 -13.02 12.60 -10.50
N ILE A 201 -12.52 11.37 -10.50
CA ILE A 201 -11.33 10.92 -9.78
C ILE A 201 -10.35 10.33 -10.79
N ILE A 202 -9.18 10.95 -10.86
CA ILE A 202 -8.01 10.46 -11.58
C ILE A 202 -7.08 9.88 -10.51
N GLY A 203 -7.22 8.57 -10.30
CA GLY A 203 -6.51 7.81 -9.29
C GLY A 203 -5.08 7.52 -9.71
N PHE A 204 -4.17 7.62 -8.74
CA PHE A 204 -2.79 7.19 -8.88
C PHE A 204 -2.45 6.18 -7.79
N GLN A 205 -1.72 5.13 -8.15
CA GLN A 205 -1.21 4.14 -7.21
C GLN A 205 -0.55 4.76 -5.97
N HIS A 206 -0.99 4.33 -4.79
CA HIS A 206 -0.49 4.81 -3.50
C HIS A 206 0.91 4.29 -3.14
N GLY A 207 1.12 2.98 -3.30
CA GLY A 207 2.27 2.25 -2.76
C GLY A 207 2.87 1.27 -3.77
N GLY A 208 3.83 0.45 -3.34
CA GLY A 208 4.32 -0.65 -4.19
C GLY A 208 3.32 -1.81 -4.26
N VAL A 209 3.66 -2.87 -4.99
CA VAL A 209 2.90 -4.15 -5.07
C VAL A 209 1.63 -4.13 -5.93
N TYR A 210 1.16 -2.96 -6.31
CA TYR A 210 0.00 -2.86 -7.21
C TYR A 210 0.36 -3.41 -8.59
N GLY A 211 -0.60 -4.04 -9.25
CA GLY A 211 -0.47 -4.73 -10.51
C GLY A 211 0.19 -6.11 -10.39
N GLU A 212 0.73 -6.49 -9.23
CA GLU A 212 1.38 -7.79 -9.03
C GLU A 212 0.39 -8.93 -8.80
N TRP A 213 -0.61 -8.70 -7.96
CA TRP A 213 -1.55 -9.73 -7.50
C TRP A 213 -2.96 -9.47 -8.03
N LYS A 214 -3.67 -10.53 -8.45
CA LYS A 214 -5.05 -10.43 -8.95
C LYS A 214 -6.01 -9.86 -7.90
N ASN A 215 -5.85 -10.28 -6.65
CA ASN A 215 -6.80 -10.01 -5.56
C ASN A 215 -6.22 -9.06 -4.51
N ASN A 216 -5.47 -8.03 -4.93
CA ASN A 216 -5.01 -7.00 -4.00
C ASN A 216 -6.19 -6.07 -3.61
N PRO A 217 -6.69 -6.11 -2.36
CA PRO A 217 -7.90 -5.39 -1.98
C PRO A 217 -7.74 -3.87 -2.09
N TYR A 218 -6.55 -3.34 -1.79
CA TYR A 218 -6.26 -1.91 -1.88
C TYR A 218 -6.33 -1.43 -3.33
N GLU A 219 -5.73 -2.19 -4.25
CA GLU A 219 -5.77 -1.89 -5.68
C GLU A 219 -7.18 -1.99 -6.26
N ILE A 220 -7.91 -3.04 -5.91
CA ILE A 220 -9.30 -3.22 -6.35
C ILE A 220 -10.13 -2.00 -5.93
N TYR A 221 -10.01 -1.57 -4.68
CA TYR A 221 -10.68 -0.39 -4.19
C TYR A 221 -10.28 0.87 -4.97
N GLU A 222 -8.97 1.19 -5.05
CA GLU A 222 -8.51 2.43 -5.67
C GLU A 222 -8.90 2.49 -7.16
N LYS A 223 -8.86 1.36 -7.88
CA LYS A 223 -9.36 1.25 -9.25
C LYS A 223 -10.87 1.49 -9.31
N SER A 224 -11.64 0.85 -8.44
CA SER A 224 -13.10 0.88 -8.49
C SER A 224 -13.68 2.29 -8.32
N ILE A 225 -13.06 3.12 -7.49
CA ILE A 225 -13.51 4.47 -7.19
C ILE A 225 -13.02 5.52 -8.19
N SER A 226 -12.02 5.17 -9.00
CA SER A 226 -11.43 6.07 -9.98
C SER A 226 -12.17 5.99 -11.33
N ASP A 227 -12.36 7.13 -11.99
CA ASP A 227 -12.81 7.12 -13.40
C ASP A 227 -11.64 6.79 -14.34
N PHE A 228 -10.43 7.20 -13.95
CA PHE A 228 -9.18 6.83 -14.60
C PHE A 228 -8.17 6.44 -13.54
N TYR A 229 -7.50 5.30 -13.73
CA TYR A 229 -6.48 4.84 -12.79
C TYR A 229 -5.14 4.65 -13.49
N TYR A 230 -4.09 5.21 -12.89
CA TYR A 230 -2.72 5.13 -13.36
C TYR A 230 -1.85 4.49 -12.28
N GLY A 231 -1.01 3.56 -12.69
CA GLY A 231 -0.05 2.88 -11.81
C GLY A 231 1.30 2.77 -12.49
N TRP A 232 2.29 2.24 -11.78
CA TRP A 232 3.60 1.92 -12.34
C TRP A 232 3.87 0.42 -12.23
N GLY A 233 4.79 -0.08 -13.07
CA GLY A 233 5.14 -1.48 -13.10
C GLY A 233 4.26 -2.29 -14.05
N PHE A 234 3.19 -2.91 -13.53
CA PHE A 234 2.42 -3.93 -14.24
C PHE A 234 1.05 -3.44 -14.77
N PHE A 235 0.87 -2.14 -14.93
CA PHE A 235 -0.41 -1.55 -15.34
C PHE A 235 -0.57 -1.42 -16.85
N GLU A 236 -1.81 -1.32 -17.32
CA GLU A 236 -2.10 -0.90 -18.71
C GLU A 236 -1.77 0.58 -18.90
N ASN A 237 -2.32 1.43 -18.03
CA ASN A 237 -2.01 2.85 -17.98
C ASN A 237 -0.77 3.09 -17.12
N ASN A 238 0.36 2.60 -17.62
CA ASN A 238 1.62 2.62 -16.90
C ASN A 238 2.26 4.03 -16.97
N ILE A 239 2.64 4.56 -15.81
CA ILE A 239 3.34 5.83 -15.66
C ILE A 239 4.73 5.60 -15.10
N ILE A 240 5.65 6.51 -15.40
CA ILE A 240 6.97 6.50 -14.76
C ILE A 240 6.80 6.73 -13.26
N GLN A 241 7.27 5.78 -12.45
CA GLN A 241 7.31 5.94 -11.00
C GLN A 241 8.15 7.18 -10.63
N ASN A 242 7.67 7.98 -9.68
CA ASN A 242 8.31 9.23 -9.26
C ASN A 242 9.07 9.10 -7.92
N ARG A 243 9.02 7.93 -7.28
CA ARG A 243 9.60 7.66 -5.96
C ARG A 243 11.11 7.48 -6.01
N PHE A 244 11.60 6.74 -7.00
CA PHE A 244 13.00 6.43 -7.20
C PHE A 244 13.54 7.24 -8.37
N LYS A 245 14.52 8.10 -8.09
CA LYS A 245 15.24 8.83 -9.13
C LYS A 245 16.45 8.02 -9.55
N LYS A 246 16.89 8.17 -10.80
CA LYS A 246 18.21 7.67 -11.21
C LYS A 246 19.27 8.45 -10.45
N LEU A 247 20.04 7.78 -9.61
CA LEU A 247 21.05 8.43 -8.78
C LEU A 247 22.43 8.32 -9.47
N LYS A 248 23.25 9.36 -9.30
CA LYS A 248 24.56 9.49 -9.97
C LYS A 248 25.75 9.27 -9.03
N ASN A 249 25.50 9.08 -7.74
CA ASN A 249 26.55 9.12 -6.73
C ASN A 249 26.98 7.69 -6.34
N PHE A 250 28.28 7.42 -6.46
CA PHE A 250 28.93 6.20 -5.99
C PHE A 250 29.40 6.40 -4.53
N PHE A 251 29.21 5.37 -3.70
CA PHE A 251 29.56 5.33 -2.27
C PHE A 251 30.29 4.00 -1.98
N PRO A 252 31.63 3.94 -2.14
CA PRO A 252 32.40 2.70 -2.06
C PRO A 252 32.20 1.92 -0.74
N GLU A 253 31.99 2.62 0.37
CA GLU A 253 31.78 2.03 1.71
C GLU A 253 30.47 1.23 1.84
N LYS A 254 29.58 1.36 0.87
CA LYS A 254 28.28 0.66 0.80
C LYS A 254 28.26 -0.46 -0.23
N GLU A 255 29.43 -0.89 -0.70
CA GLU A 255 29.53 -2.07 -1.55
C GLU A 255 29.27 -3.35 -0.74
N GLY A 256 28.47 -4.29 -1.29
CA GLY A 256 28.17 -5.54 -0.60
C GLY A 256 27.00 -6.33 -1.18
N ILE A 257 26.72 -7.46 -0.53
CA ILE A 257 25.50 -8.27 -0.77
C ILE A 257 24.51 -7.93 0.34
N PHE A 258 23.28 -7.56 -0.04
CA PHE A 258 22.26 -7.10 0.89
C PHE A 258 21.01 -7.97 0.81
N TRP A 259 20.65 -8.61 1.91
CA TRP A 259 19.42 -9.39 2.03
C TRP A 259 18.34 -8.59 2.70
N PHE A 260 17.24 -8.34 1.97
CA PHE A 260 16.05 -7.68 2.48
C PHE A 260 15.02 -8.69 2.95
N GLY A 261 14.72 -8.65 4.25
CA GLY A 261 13.64 -9.43 4.84
C GLY A 261 12.27 -8.86 4.48
N ARG A 262 11.25 -9.71 4.59
CA ARG A 262 9.84 -9.35 4.43
C ARG A 262 9.19 -8.82 5.71
N ASP A 263 8.02 -8.21 5.56
CA ASP A 263 7.15 -7.82 6.67
C ASP A 263 6.44 -9.03 7.29
N GLU A 264 6.10 -8.93 8.57
CA GLU A 264 5.29 -9.95 9.24
C GLU A 264 3.81 -9.71 8.92
N CYS A 265 3.17 -10.69 8.28
CA CYS A 265 1.82 -10.52 7.75
C CYS A 265 0.80 -11.40 8.47
N TYR A 266 -0.31 -10.78 8.89
CA TYR A 266 -1.45 -11.50 9.39
C TYR A 266 -2.24 -12.13 8.24
N LEU A 267 -2.65 -13.38 8.38
CA LEU A 267 -3.55 -14.06 7.46
C LEU A 267 -4.82 -14.35 8.24
N SER A 268 -5.90 -13.68 7.87
CA SER A 268 -7.20 -13.86 8.52
C SER A 268 -7.77 -15.22 8.14
N SER A 269 -8.32 -15.94 9.12
CA SER A 269 -8.98 -17.23 8.89
C SER A 269 -10.46 -17.06 8.53
N THR A 270 -11.00 -15.85 8.72
CA THR A 270 -12.41 -15.56 8.52
C THR A 270 -12.63 -14.55 7.39
N VAL A 271 -11.75 -13.58 7.19
CA VAL A 271 -11.87 -12.53 6.17
C VAL A 271 -10.86 -12.76 5.05
N ASP A 272 -11.32 -12.82 3.80
CA ASP A 272 -10.42 -12.80 2.64
C ASP A 272 -10.06 -11.37 2.27
N PHE A 273 -9.06 -10.82 2.96
CA PHE A 273 -8.54 -9.48 2.70
C PHE A 273 -7.14 -9.55 2.07
N GLY A 274 -7.09 -10.03 0.82
CA GLY A 274 -5.81 -10.22 0.12
C GLY A 274 -5.04 -11.43 0.62
N ASN A 275 -5.73 -12.53 0.94
CA ASN A 275 -5.08 -13.70 1.52
C ASN A 275 -4.01 -14.33 0.62
N SER A 276 -4.06 -14.12 -0.70
CA SER A 276 -3.05 -14.63 -1.63
C SER A 276 -1.67 -14.00 -1.41
N ILE A 277 -1.58 -12.67 -1.39
CA ILE A 277 -0.33 -11.95 -1.08
C ILE A 277 0.13 -12.24 0.36
N LEU A 278 -0.79 -12.29 1.31
CA LEU A 278 -0.47 -12.54 2.72
C LEU A 278 0.03 -13.97 2.95
N SER A 279 -0.53 -14.95 2.25
CA SER A 279 -0.06 -16.34 2.26
C SER A 279 1.34 -16.44 1.68
N HIS A 280 1.64 -15.73 0.59
CA HIS A 280 2.98 -15.69 -0.01
C HIS A 280 4.04 -15.20 0.97
N PHE A 281 3.74 -14.16 1.74
CA PHE A 281 4.66 -13.68 2.77
C PHE A 281 4.92 -14.69 3.89
N LYS A 282 4.01 -15.63 4.15
CA LYS A 282 4.20 -16.71 5.13
C LYS A 282 5.05 -17.89 4.62
N GLU A 283 5.39 -17.92 3.34
CA GLU A 283 6.20 -19.01 2.77
C GLU A 283 7.68 -18.81 3.12
N VAL A 284 8.15 -19.49 4.17
CA VAL A 284 9.50 -19.27 4.75
C VAL A 284 10.42 -20.50 4.70
N ASP A 285 9.94 -21.64 4.20
CA ASP A 285 10.68 -22.92 4.19
C ASP A 285 11.98 -22.89 3.36
N HIS A 286 12.14 -21.90 2.49
CA HIS A 286 13.31 -21.70 1.66
C HIS A 286 14.39 -20.84 2.30
N LEU A 287 14.06 -20.07 3.34
CA LEU A 287 15.01 -19.14 3.96
C LEU A 287 16.26 -19.86 4.46
N GLU A 288 16.12 -21.00 5.15
CA GLU A 288 17.27 -21.75 5.65
C GLU A 288 18.14 -22.31 4.52
N PHE A 289 17.51 -22.78 3.44
CA PHE A 289 18.21 -23.31 2.27
C PHE A 289 19.10 -22.24 1.64
N PHE A 290 18.54 -21.07 1.31
CA PHE A 290 19.29 -19.97 0.71
C PHE A 290 20.28 -19.33 1.70
N TYR A 291 19.96 -19.27 2.99
CA TYR A 291 20.89 -18.82 4.02
C TYR A 291 22.18 -19.67 4.05
N LYS A 292 22.06 -21.01 3.99
CA LYS A 292 23.23 -21.91 3.96
C LYS A 292 24.14 -21.66 2.75
N PHE A 293 23.57 -21.22 1.63
CA PHE A 293 24.33 -20.83 0.46
C PHE A 293 24.98 -19.45 0.66
N PHE A 294 24.20 -18.41 0.96
CA PHE A 294 24.67 -17.02 0.98
C PHE A 294 25.62 -16.70 2.13
N LYS A 295 25.58 -17.43 3.25
CA LYS A 295 26.54 -17.22 4.37
C LYS A 295 28.02 -17.37 3.96
N LYS A 296 28.30 -17.97 2.79
CA LYS A 296 29.64 -18.10 2.22
C LYS A 296 30.19 -16.77 1.64
N PHE A 297 29.32 -15.79 1.36
CA PHE A 297 29.67 -14.56 0.63
C PHE A 297 29.60 -13.28 1.49
N ASN A 298 29.59 -13.39 2.81
CA ASN A 298 29.53 -12.26 3.75
C ASN A 298 28.47 -11.19 3.40
N PHE A 299 27.20 -11.56 3.50
CA PHE A 299 26.08 -10.64 3.25
C PHE A 299 25.67 -9.86 4.50
N LYS A 300 25.04 -8.70 4.27
CA LYS A 300 24.38 -7.88 5.29
C LYS A 300 22.87 -8.12 5.25
N PHE A 301 22.26 -8.35 6.40
CA PHE A 301 20.82 -8.54 6.50
C PHE A 301 20.13 -7.24 6.93
N LEU A 302 19.08 -6.86 6.20
CA LEU A 302 18.23 -5.71 6.48
C LEU A 302 16.80 -6.19 6.73
N PRO A 303 16.30 -6.17 7.97
CA PRO A 303 14.92 -6.53 8.26
C PRO A 303 13.94 -5.50 7.70
N HIS A 304 12.68 -5.88 7.58
CA HIS A 304 11.62 -4.93 7.28
C HIS A 304 11.50 -3.88 8.40
N PRO A 305 11.28 -2.58 8.10
CA PRO A 305 11.23 -1.51 9.11
C PRO A 305 10.11 -1.64 10.14
N ARG A 306 9.06 -2.44 9.86
CA ARG A 306 7.90 -2.59 10.74
C ARG A 306 8.09 -3.61 11.87
N ASN A 307 9.25 -4.23 11.98
CA ASN A 307 9.79 -5.10 13.05
C ASN A 307 10.43 -6.34 12.40
N GLY A 308 11.49 -6.86 13.01
CA GLY A 308 12.14 -8.09 12.52
C GLY A 308 11.25 -9.29 12.80
N SER A 309 10.79 -9.97 11.76
CA SER A 309 10.03 -11.21 11.94
C SER A 309 10.88 -12.27 12.65
N VAL A 310 10.25 -13.03 13.56
CA VAL A 310 10.89 -14.11 14.32
C VAL A 310 11.56 -15.13 13.39
N VAL A 311 11.05 -15.28 12.17
CA VAL A 311 11.60 -16.19 11.15
C VAL A 311 13.05 -15.86 10.77
N TYR A 312 13.51 -14.63 11.01
CA TYR A 312 14.89 -14.20 10.71
C TYR A 312 15.83 -14.23 11.90
N GLU A 313 15.40 -14.64 13.10
CA GLU A 313 16.24 -14.58 14.32
C GLU A 313 17.61 -15.28 14.11
N LYS A 314 17.59 -16.46 13.50
CA LYS A 314 18.82 -17.21 13.14
C LYS A 314 19.72 -16.44 12.17
N ILE A 315 19.12 -15.77 11.18
CA ILE A 315 19.85 -15.01 10.15
C ILE A 315 20.43 -13.75 10.79
N ILE A 316 19.65 -13.01 11.58
CA ILE A 316 20.06 -11.79 12.28
C ILE A 316 21.23 -12.08 13.22
N ASN A 317 21.14 -13.13 14.04
CA ASN A 317 22.19 -13.49 15.01
C ASN A 317 23.50 -13.94 14.36
N GLN A 318 23.48 -14.27 13.06
CA GLN A 318 24.61 -14.87 12.34
C GLN A 318 25.05 -14.04 11.12
N SER A 319 24.53 -12.83 10.94
CA SER A 319 24.88 -11.94 9.82
C SER A 319 25.21 -10.53 10.32
N PHE A 320 25.82 -9.72 9.45
CA PHE A 320 26.00 -8.30 9.74
C PHE A 320 24.65 -7.61 9.64
N TYR A 321 24.16 -7.14 10.78
CA TYR A 321 22.91 -6.41 10.92
C TYR A 321 23.13 -4.92 10.64
N ASP A 322 22.33 -4.34 9.74
CA ASP A 322 22.26 -2.89 9.56
C ASP A 322 20.80 -2.44 9.49
N SER A 323 20.49 -1.32 10.12
CA SER A 323 19.17 -0.69 10.08
C SER A 323 19.28 0.66 9.37
N THR A 324 18.52 0.81 8.28
CA THR A 324 18.46 2.06 7.52
C THR A 324 17.02 2.44 7.24
N ASN A 325 16.70 3.72 7.40
CA ASN A 325 15.44 4.31 6.96
C ASN A 325 15.46 4.69 5.47
N ASP A 326 16.60 4.52 4.80
CA ASP A 326 16.81 4.88 3.39
C ASP A 326 17.47 3.72 2.64
N SER A 327 16.70 2.64 2.47
CA SER A 327 17.16 1.43 1.79
C SER A 327 17.58 1.71 0.34
N ALA A 328 16.96 2.68 -0.34
CA ALA A 328 17.29 3.03 -1.72
C ALA A 328 18.72 3.57 -1.84
N ASN A 329 19.08 4.59 -1.05
CA ASN A 329 20.44 5.11 -1.07
C ASN A 329 21.47 4.12 -0.51
N TYR A 330 21.02 3.18 0.33
CA TYR A 330 21.91 2.20 0.94
C TYR A 330 22.38 1.12 -0.05
N VAL A 331 21.57 0.73 -1.02
CA VAL A 331 21.89 -0.35 -1.98
C VAL A 331 22.48 0.14 -3.30
N LEU A 332 22.74 1.43 -3.46
CA LEU A 332 23.17 2.00 -4.75
C LEU A 332 24.42 1.35 -5.36
N ASN A 333 25.33 0.85 -4.51
CA ASN A 333 26.56 0.19 -4.94
C ASN A 333 26.54 -1.30 -4.55
N ALA A 334 25.36 -1.88 -4.38
CA ALA A 334 25.23 -3.29 -4.08
C ALA A 334 25.84 -4.12 -5.21
N LYS A 335 26.66 -5.11 -4.85
CA LYS A 335 27.06 -6.19 -5.74
C LYS A 335 25.87 -7.07 -6.10
N LEU A 336 24.99 -7.27 -5.11
CA LEU A 336 23.77 -8.04 -5.25
C LEU A 336 22.77 -7.67 -4.16
N VAL A 337 21.53 -7.44 -4.54
CA VAL A 337 20.38 -7.30 -3.64
C VAL A 337 19.58 -8.61 -3.65
N LEU A 338 19.28 -9.15 -2.48
CA LEU A 338 18.55 -10.39 -2.30
C LEU A 338 17.16 -10.09 -1.75
N PHE A 339 16.14 -10.57 -2.43
CA PHE A 339 14.75 -10.54 -1.98
C PHE A 339 14.27 -11.96 -1.71
N ASP A 340 13.74 -12.19 -0.51
CA ASP A 340 13.26 -13.52 -0.13
C ASP A 340 11.78 -13.76 -0.45
N CYS A 341 11.05 -12.73 -0.85
CA CYS A 341 9.70 -12.84 -1.38
C CYS A 341 9.50 -11.92 -2.59
N LEU A 342 8.28 -11.90 -3.11
CA LEU A 342 7.87 -10.96 -4.14
C LEU A 342 7.50 -9.62 -3.50
N SER A 343 7.08 -8.64 -4.29
CA SER A 343 6.40 -7.45 -3.77
C SER A 343 7.26 -6.50 -2.93
N HIS A 344 8.58 -6.52 -3.16
CA HIS A 344 9.46 -5.48 -2.64
C HIS A 344 9.40 -4.24 -3.53
N THR A 345 9.02 -3.08 -2.96
CA THR A 345 9.06 -1.82 -3.74
C THR A 345 10.50 -1.45 -4.16
N LEU A 346 11.50 -1.92 -3.42
CA LEU A 346 12.92 -1.73 -3.75
C LEU A 346 13.34 -2.45 -5.05
N LEU A 347 12.59 -3.47 -5.49
CA LEU A 347 12.82 -4.13 -6.79
C LEU A 347 12.81 -3.12 -7.94
N TYR A 348 11.83 -2.22 -7.94
CA TYR A 348 11.76 -1.16 -8.95
C TYR A 348 12.99 -0.25 -8.88
N HIS A 349 13.46 0.11 -7.69
CA HIS A 349 14.69 0.89 -7.54
C HIS A 349 15.89 0.18 -8.18
N CYS A 350 16.01 -1.13 -7.99
CA CYS A 350 17.07 -1.94 -8.58
C CYS A 350 16.97 -1.97 -10.11
N LEU A 351 15.78 -2.19 -10.66
CA LEU A 351 15.52 -2.14 -12.10
C LEU A 351 15.90 -0.77 -12.70
N PHE A 352 15.44 0.33 -12.10
CA PHE A 352 15.67 1.69 -12.61
C PHE A 352 17.14 2.15 -12.53
N ASN A 353 17.93 1.60 -11.62
CA ASN A 353 19.34 1.94 -11.43
C ASN A 353 20.29 0.83 -11.89
N GLU A 354 19.79 -0.20 -12.56
CA GLU A 354 20.59 -1.34 -13.05
C GLU A 354 21.39 -2.03 -11.91
N ILE A 355 20.83 -2.04 -10.70
CA ILE A 355 21.45 -2.66 -9.52
C ILE A 355 21.14 -4.17 -9.57
N PRO A 356 22.15 -5.06 -9.58
CA PRO A 356 21.94 -6.50 -9.60
C PRO A 356 21.08 -6.97 -8.43
N PHE A 357 20.06 -7.77 -8.72
CA PHE A 357 19.22 -8.39 -7.71
C PHE A 357 18.91 -9.84 -8.04
N LEU A 358 18.51 -10.58 -7.00
CA LEU A 358 18.00 -11.93 -7.08
C LEU A 358 16.75 -12.04 -6.20
N ILE A 359 15.75 -12.76 -6.68
CA ILE A 359 14.59 -13.17 -5.90
C ILE A 359 14.71 -14.66 -5.65
N PHE A 360 14.42 -15.12 -4.44
CA PHE A 360 14.30 -16.55 -4.18
C PHE A 360 13.02 -16.90 -3.42
N LEU A 361 12.37 -17.97 -3.85
CA LEU A 361 11.07 -18.39 -3.37
C LEU A 361 11.07 -19.87 -2.97
N ASN A 362 10.06 -20.25 -2.18
CA ASN A 362 9.80 -21.65 -1.88
C ASN A 362 9.17 -22.37 -3.08
N LYS A 363 8.17 -21.74 -3.70
CA LYS A 363 7.43 -22.24 -4.86
C LYS A 363 6.95 -21.07 -5.74
N TRP A 364 6.43 -21.41 -6.91
CA TRP A 364 5.81 -20.43 -7.80
C TRP A 364 4.47 -19.90 -7.23
N PRO A 365 4.21 -18.59 -7.22
CA PRO A 365 2.95 -18.03 -6.75
C PRO A 365 1.83 -18.16 -7.80
N THR A 366 0.61 -18.50 -7.37
CA THR A 366 -0.50 -18.85 -8.27
C THR A 366 -1.45 -17.69 -8.60
N GLU A 367 -1.43 -16.62 -7.81
CA GLU A 367 -2.41 -15.52 -7.88
C GLU A 367 -1.83 -14.21 -8.44
N LEU A 368 -0.75 -14.31 -9.22
CA LEU A 368 -0.18 -13.18 -9.93
C LEU A 368 -1.10 -12.69 -11.05
N SER A 369 -1.06 -11.39 -11.34
CA SER A 369 -1.61 -10.85 -12.57
C SER A 369 -0.87 -11.41 -13.79
N GLU A 370 -1.47 -11.35 -14.98
CA GLU A 370 -0.83 -11.82 -16.22
C GLU A 370 0.51 -11.12 -16.46
N LYS A 371 0.54 -9.79 -16.42
CA LYS A 371 1.77 -8.99 -16.60
C LYS A 371 2.84 -9.27 -15.56
N ALA A 372 2.45 -9.51 -14.31
CA ALA A 372 3.40 -9.87 -13.27
C ALA A 372 3.93 -11.29 -13.49
N SER A 373 3.06 -12.24 -13.87
CA SER A 373 3.46 -13.60 -14.22
C SER A 373 4.46 -13.61 -15.37
N ASP A 374 4.20 -12.86 -16.44
CA ASP A 374 5.13 -12.72 -17.57
C ASP A 374 6.50 -12.21 -17.12
N PHE A 375 6.50 -11.16 -16.30
CA PHE A 375 7.73 -10.59 -15.76
C PHE A 375 8.52 -11.58 -14.90
N TYR A 376 7.86 -12.27 -13.98
CA TYR A 376 8.52 -13.25 -13.12
C TYR A 376 9.00 -14.48 -13.90
N THR A 377 8.34 -14.84 -15.00
CA THR A 377 8.81 -15.91 -15.90
C THR A 377 10.11 -15.49 -16.56
N VAL A 378 10.17 -14.25 -17.08
CA VAL A 378 11.42 -13.71 -17.64
C VAL A 378 12.54 -13.70 -16.61
N LEU A 379 12.27 -13.35 -15.35
CA LEU A 379 13.27 -13.44 -14.28
C LEU A 379 13.73 -14.89 -14.02
N HIS A 380 12.81 -15.86 -14.01
CA HIS A 380 13.13 -17.27 -13.80
C HIS A 380 13.99 -17.84 -14.93
N GLU A 381 13.63 -17.54 -16.19
CA GLU A 381 14.37 -17.95 -17.40
C GLU A 381 15.79 -17.36 -17.45
N ASN A 382 15.99 -16.17 -16.85
CA ASN A 382 17.29 -15.51 -16.77
C ASN A 382 18.05 -15.80 -15.45
N ASN A 383 17.62 -16.79 -14.66
CA ASN A 383 18.22 -17.16 -13.37
C ASN A 383 18.25 -16.03 -12.32
N LEU A 384 17.35 -15.05 -12.45
CA LEU A 384 17.17 -13.93 -11.50
C LEU A 384 16.07 -14.20 -10.47
N LEU A 385 15.23 -15.20 -10.72
CA LEU A 385 14.28 -15.77 -9.77
C LEU A 385 14.60 -17.24 -9.55
N LEU A 386 14.90 -17.62 -8.31
CA LEU A 386 15.24 -18.99 -7.91
C LEU A 386 14.10 -19.61 -7.13
N ILE A 387 13.78 -20.87 -7.40
CA ILE A 387 12.82 -21.65 -6.63
C ILE A 387 13.55 -22.83 -6.01
N LYS A 388 13.41 -22.99 -4.69
CA LYS A 388 14.07 -24.08 -3.93
C LYS A 388 13.86 -25.46 -4.55
N GLY A 389 12.65 -25.71 -5.06
CA GLY A 389 12.25 -26.98 -5.67
C GLY A 389 12.68 -27.17 -7.13
N ASP A 390 13.38 -26.22 -7.75
CA ASP A 390 13.83 -26.36 -9.14
C ASP A 390 14.83 -27.52 -9.29
N LEU A 391 14.63 -28.38 -10.30
CA LEU A 391 15.53 -29.51 -10.58
C LEU A 391 16.98 -29.08 -10.86
N ASN A 392 17.18 -27.85 -11.36
CA ASN A 392 18.48 -27.30 -11.71
C ASN A 392 18.97 -26.24 -10.71
N ILE A 393 18.42 -26.18 -9.49
CA ILE A 393 18.76 -25.16 -8.50
C ILE A 393 20.27 -25.09 -8.20
N GLU A 394 20.96 -26.24 -8.12
CA GLU A 394 22.40 -26.29 -7.87
C GLU A 394 23.21 -25.63 -9.00
N ASN A 395 22.82 -25.83 -10.27
CA ASN A 395 23.46 -25.18 -11.41
C ASN A 395 23.24 -23.67 -11.39
N LYS A 396 22.03 -23.22 -11.02
CA LYS A 396 21.73 -21.79 -10.87
C LYS A 396 22.61 -21.18 -9.77
N LEU A 397 22.72 -21.85 -8.61
CA LEU A 397 23.57 -21.40 -7.50
C LEU A 397 25.06 -21.39 -7.84
N ALA A 398 25.54 -22.33 -8.67
CA ALA A 398 26.91 -22.32 -9.19
C ALA A 398 27.18 -21.08 -10.05
N SER A 399 26.27 -20.74 -10.96
CA SER A 399 26.38 -19.51 -11.78
C SER A 399 26.39 -18.23 -10.94
N ILE A 400 25.54 -18.16 -9.89
CA ILE A 400 25.57 -17.04 -8.94
C ILE A 400 26.92 -16.98 -8.21
N SER A 401 27.51 -18.13 -7.85
CA SER A 401 28.83 -18.17 -7.21
C SER A 401 29.93 -17.65 -8.14
N GLU A 402 29.89 -17.99 -9.42
CA GLU A 402 30.82 -17.48 -10.42
C GLU A 402 30.73 -15.96 -10.56
N TYR A 403 29.51 -15.41 -10.62
CA TYR A 403 29.29 -13.96 -10.61
C TYR A 403 29.84 -13.30 -9.34
N LEU A 404 29.51 -13.81 -8.15
CA LEU A 404 29.95 -13.23 -6.89
C LEU A 404 31.47 -13.32 -6.67
N ASN A 405 32.14 -14.29 -7.28
CA ASN A 405 33.60 -14.43 -7.27
C ASN A 405 34.30 -13.60 -8.37
N GLY A 406 33.54 -12.89 -9.21
CA GLY A 406 34.09 -12.05 -10.29
C GLY A 406 34.49 -12.81 -11.56
N ASN A 407 34.07 -14.08 -11.70
CA ASN A 407 34.32 -14.87 -12.91
C ASN A 407 33.35 -14.52 -14.05
N ILE A 408 32.22 -13.89 -13.73
CA ILE A 408 31.24 -13.37 -14.68
C ILE A 408 31.08 -11.87 -14.40
N GLU A 409 31.20 -11.04 -15.45
CA GLU A 409 31.17 -9.58 -15.32
C GLU A 409 29.77 -9.02 -15.01
N SER A 410 28.72 -9.67 -15.51
CA SER A 410 27.34 -9.19 -15.35
C SER A 410 26.37 -10.32 -15.03
N LEU A 411 25.51 -10.07 -14.06
CA LEU A 411 24.39 -10.96 -13.74
C LEU A 411 23.25 -10.84 -14.76
N TYR A 412 23.13 -9.69 -15.44
CA TYR A 412 22.03 -9.43 -16.36
C TYR A 412 22.40 -9.78 -17.78
N SER A 413 21.61 -10.66 -18.38
CA SER A 413 21.69 -10.92 -19.81
C SER A 413 21.30 -9.67 -20.60
N LYS A 414 21.76 -9.61 -21.86
CA LYS A 414 21.35 -8.56 -22.80
C LYS A 414 19.83 -8.59 -23.02
N ASP A 415 19.26 -9.78 -23.17
CA ASP A 415 17.82 -9.96 -23.43
C ASP A 415 16.96 -9.46 -22.27
N PHE A 416 17.40 -9.71 -21.03
CA PHE A 416 16.74 -9.16 -19.84
C PHE A 416 16.79 -7.63 -19.83
N ASN A 417 17.95 -7.04 -20.10
CA ASN A 417 18.09 -5.58 -20.15
C ASN A 417 17.20 -4.94 -21.23
N ASP A 418 17.10 -5.56 -22.41
CA ASP A 418 16.25 -5.08 -23.50
C ASP A 418 14.76 -5.21 -23.15
N TYR A 419 14.38 -6.31 -22.49
CA TYR A 419 13.03 -6.50 -21.94
C TYR A 419 12.68 -5.39 -20.94
N ILE A 420 13.54 -5.08 -19.96
CA ILE A 420 13.28 -4.05 -18.95
C ILE A 420 13.11 -2.67 -19.59
N LYS A 421 13.96 -2.29 -20.55
CA LYS A 421 13.83 -1.01 -21.27
C LYS A 421 12.49 -0.89 -21.98
N LYS A 422 12.05 -1.97 -22.64
CA LYS A 422 10.77 -2.00 -23.35
C LYS A 422 9.58 -1.90 -22.40
N VAL A 423 9.59 -2.68 -21.31
CA VAL A 423 8.42 -2.85 -20.45
C VAL A 423 8.30 -1.80 -19.35
N PHE A 424 9.41 -1.27 -18.82
CA PHE A 424 9.36 -0.35 -17.67
C PHE A 424 9.75 1.10 -18.02
N PHE A 425 10.52 1.35 -19.09
CA PHE A 425 11.07 2.69 -19.38
C PHE A 425 10.42 3.40 -20.56
N SER A 426 9.54 2.76 -21.33
CA SER A 426 8.94 3.31 -22.56
C SER A 426 7.71 4.21 -22.32
N HIS A 427 7.50 4.71 -21.10
CA HIS A 427 6.19 5.22 -20.66
C HIS A 427 6.12 6.73 -20.42
N LYS A 428 4.90 7.28 -20.34
CA LYS A 428 4.64 8.71 -20.14
C LYS A 428 4.86 9.12 -18.68
N THR A 429 5.28 10.37 -18.47
CA THR A 429 5.36 10.99 -17.13
C THR A 429 3.99 11.50 -16.67
N ILE A 430 3.74 11.47 -15.36
CA ILE A 430 2.50 11.95 -14.72
C ILE A 430 2.15 13.39 -15.14
N ASP A 431 3.16 14.26 -15.31
CA ASP A 431 2.94 15.67 -15.68
C ASP A 431 2.32 15.86 -17.08
N LEU A 432 2.27 14.80 -17.91
CA LEU A 432 1.66 14.80 -19.24
C LEU A 432 0.20 14.30 -19.23
N ILE A 433 -0.38 14.05 -18.05
CA ILE A 433 -1.73 13.49 -17.79
C ILE A 433 -2.51 14.46 -16.87
#